data_AF-A0A6L5ZHZ5-F1
#
_entry.id   AF-A0A6L5ZHZ5-F1
#
_cell.length_a   1.000
_cell.length_b   1.000
_cell.length_c   1.000
_cell.angle_alpha   90.00
_cell.angle_beta   90.00
_cell.angle_gamma   90.00
#
_symmetry.space_group_name_H-M   'P 1'
#
loop_
_entity.id
_entity.type
_entity.pdbx_description
1 polymer ?
#
loop_
_entity_poly.entity_id
_entity_poly.type
_entity_poly.pdbx_seq_one_letter_code
_entity_poly.pdbx_strand_id
1 'polypeptide(L)'
;MNTSRTTWVTRALWLTLPLTLGDCMAAALSGQPELAVWVGGVTLWFLWGAGLLCSLIQTPVALTALRIGAPLPILLGLAAVAIASPTLPSPLGWAGLATATLLVVLVFTAELGDGFVNGSSYGDERRMALRPSAAVLFGAV
;
A
#
# COMPACT_ATOMS: atom_id res chain seq x y z
N MET A 1 5.05 -11.49 19.18
CA MET A 1 4.89 -10.26 18.38
C MET A 1 3.58 -9.58 18.76
N ASN A 2 3.62 -8.49 19.51
CA ASN A 2 2.43 -7.64 19.68
C ASN A 2 2.33 -6.76 18.43
N THR A 3 1.45 -7.13 17.50
CA THR A 3 1.22 -6.34 16.28
C THR A 3 0.60 -5.00 16.68
N SER A 4 1.18 -3.88 16.24
CA SER A 4 0.65 -2.56 16.59
C SER A 4 -0.72 -2.31 15.95
N ARG A 5 -1.51 -1.39 16.54
CA ARG A 5 -2.80 -0.97 15.97
C ARG A 5 -2.60 -0.43 14.55
N THR A 6 -1.53 0.33 14.32
CA THR A 6 -1.17 0.89 13.03
C THR A 6 -0.99 -0.19 11.97
N THR A 7 -0.38 -1.33 12.31
CA THR A 7 -0.24 -2.44 11.36
C THR A 7 -1.60 -3.06 10.99
N TRP A 8 -2.50 -3.21 11.97
CA TRP A 8 -3.86 -3.71 11.72
C TRP A 8 -4.69 -2.73 10.87
N VAL A 9 -4.57 -1.43 11.12
CA VAL A 9 -5.21 -0.42 10.28
C VAL A 9 -4.67 -0.48 8.85
N THR A 10 -3.36 -0.60 8.66
CA THR A 10 -2.77 -0.78 7.32
C THR A 10 -3.31 -2.03 6.62
N ARG A 11 -3.43 -3.15 7.34
CA ARG A 11 -4.02 -4.41 6.81
C ARG A 11 -5.49 -4.28 6.46
N ALA A 12 -6.27 -3.52 7.23
CA ALA A 12 -7.67 -3.26 6.93
C ALA A 12 -7.80 -2.36 5.69
N LEU A 13 -7.01 -1.28 5.63
CA LEU A 13 -7.03 -0.32 4.51
C LEU A 13 -6.59 -0.94 3.20
N TRP A 14 -5.36 -1.51 3.17
CA TRP A 14 -5.17 -2.94 2.96
C TRP A 14 -6.27 -3.58 2.16
N LEU A 15 -6.96 -4.51 2.81
CA LEU A 15 -8.10 -5.34 2.42
C LEU A 15 -9.29 -4.64 1.75
N THR A 16 -9.48 -3.34 1.95
CA THR A 16 -10.61 -2.62 1.32
C THR A 16 -10.35 -2.14 -0.10
N LEU A 17 -9.10 -2.02 -0.57
CA LEU A 17 -8.80 -1.37 -1.86
C LEU A 17 -9.52 -1.98 -3.09
N PRO A 18 -9.60 -3.31 -3.32
CA PRO A 18 -10.28 -3.90 -4.46
C PRO A 18 -11.78 -3.64 -4.44
N LEU A 19 -12.36 -3.48 -3.26
CA LEU A 19 -13.78 -3.16 -3.11
C LEU A 19 -14.06 -1.70 -3.47
N THR A 20 -13.13 -0.81 -3.12
CA THR A 20 -13.28 0.64 -3.33
C THR A 20 -12.79 1.13 -4.69
N LEU A 21 -11.78 0.50 -5.28
CA LEU A 21 -11.21 0.87 -6.59
C LEU A 21 -11.62 -0.09 -7.71
N GLY A 22 -12.29 -1.21 -7.38
CA GLY A 22 -12.63 -2.26 -8.33
C GLY A 22 -13.53 -1.78 -9.46
N ASP A 23 -14.45 -0.87 -9.18
CA ASP A 23 -15.32 -0.25 -10.19
C ASP A 23 -14.53 0.60 -11.19
N CYS A 24 -13.60 1.43 -10.71
CA CYS A 24 -12.69 2.21 -11.57
C CYS A 24 -11.84 1.28 -12.44
N MET A 25 -11.24 0.23 -11.86
CA MET A 25 -10.44 -0.73 -12.63
C MET A 25 -11.26 -1.47 -13.68
N ALA A 26 -12.46 -1.93 -13.31
CA ALA A 26 -13.36 -2.63 -14.22
C ALA A 26 -13.81 -1.71 -15.37
N ALA A 27 -14.11 -0.44 -15.08
CA ALA A 27 -14.46 0.55 -16.08
C ALA A 27 -13.29 0.81 -17.05
N ALA A 28 -12.06 0.93 -16.55
CA ALA A 28 -10.87 1.13 -17.39
C ALA A 28 -10.56 -0.08 -18.28
N LEU A 29 -10.88 -1.30 -17.83
CA LEU A 29 -10.74 -2.53 -18.60
C LEU A 29 -11.94 -2.80 -19.53
N SER A 30 -13.03 -2.05 -19.39
CA SER A 30 -14.22 -2.25 -20.22
C SER A 30 -13.91 -1.93 -21.68
N GLY A 31 -14.36 -2.81 -22.59
CA GLY A 31 -14.10 -2.68 -24.04
C GLY A 31 -12.68 -3.04 -24.48
N GLN A 32 -11.79 -3.46 -23.57
CA GLN A 32 -10.46 -3.97 -23.93
C GLN A 32 -10.54 -5.41 -24.48
N PRO A 33 -9.54 -5.83 -25.27
CA PRO A 33 -9.44 -7.22 -25.72
C PRO A 33 -9.43 -8.21 -24.55
N GLU A 34 -10.01 -9.40 -24.74
CA GLU A 34 -10.17 -10.42 -23.69
C GLU A 34 -8.85 -10.72 -22.94
N LEU A 35 -7.75 -10.86 -23.69
CA LEU A 35 -6.43 -11.10 -23.11
C LEU A 35 -5.98 -9.97 -22.17
N ALA A 36 -6.24 -8.71 -22.52
CA ALA A 36 -5.87 -7.55 -21.70
C ALA A 36 -6.68 -7.51 -20.40
N VAL A 37 -7.97 -7.85 -20.45
CA VAL A 37 -8.83 -7.98 -19.27
C VAL A 37 -8.30 -9.07 -18.33
N TRP A 38 -7.93 -10.24 -18.86
CA TRP A 38 -7.35 -11.33 -18.07
C TRP A 38 -6.02 -10.95 -17.44
N VAL A 39 -5.07 -10.44 -18.22
CA VAL A 39 -3.74 -10.04 -17.72
C VAL A 39 -3.86 -8.92 -16.69
N GLY A 40 -4.72 -7.92 -16.95
CA GLY A 40 -4.99 -6.83 -16.02
C GLY A 40 -5.56 -7.34 -14.70
N GLY A 41 -6.58 -8.21 -14.76
CA GLY A 41 -7.19 -8.83 -13.59
C GLY A 41 -6.20 -9.65 -12.75
N VAL A 42 -5.42 -10.53 -13.39
CA VAL A 42 -4.39 -11.32 -12.71
C VAL A 42 -3.32 -10.43 -12.08
N THR A 43 -2.86 -9.39 -12.78
CA THR A 43 -1.85 -8.45 -12.27
C THR A 43 -2.37 -7.68 -11.05
N LEU A 44 -3.62 -7.21 -11.11
CA LEU A 44 -4.29 -6.52 -9.98
C LEU A 44 -4.41 -7.43 -8.76
N TRP A 45 -4.84 -8.69 -8.95
CA TRP A 45 -4.93 -9.66 -7.86
C TRP A 45 -3.56 -10.05 -7.30
N PHE A 46 -2.52 -10.12 -8.14
CA PHE A 46 -1.16 -10.39 -7.68
C PHE A 46 -0.60 -9.23 -6.86
N LEU A 47 -0.73 -7.98 -7.34
CA LEU A 47 -0.35 -6.78 -6.59
C LEU A 47 -1.04 -6.77 -5.22
N TRP A 48 -2.33 -7.08 -5.23
CA TRP A 48 -3.16 -7.14 -4.06
C TRP A 48 -2.68 -8.18 -3.03
N GLY A 49 -2.56 -9.44 -3.46
CA GLY A 49 -2.14 -10.55 -2.62
C GLY A 49 -0.72 -10.35 -2.11
N ALA A 50 0.18 -9.83 -2.94
CA ALA A 50 1.56 -9.56 -2.57
C ALA A 50 1.66 -8.50 -1.47
N GLY A 51 0.93 -7.39 -1.56
CA GLY A 51 0.95 -6.37 -0.52
C GLY A 51 0.33 -6.83 0.80
N LEU A 52 -0.75 -7.62 0.74
CA LEU A 52 -1.34 -8.24 1.92
C LEU A 52 -0.33 -9.21 2.57
N LEU A 53 0.31 -10.07 1.79
CA LEU A 53 1.33 -11.00 2.27
C LEU A 53 2.51 -10.26 2.91
N CYS A 54 3.01 -9.20 2.27
CA CYS A 54 4.07 -8.37 2.82
C CYS A 54 3.67 -7.78 4.18
N SER A 55 2.41 -7.39 4.35
CA SER A 55 1.91 -6.86 5.63
C SER A 55 1.86 -7.89 6.76
N LEU A 56 1.88 -9.20 6.43
CA LEU A 56 1.82 -10.32 7.38
C LEU A 56 3.21 -10.80 7.82
N ILE A 57 4.19 -10.80 6.92
CA ILE A 57 5.54 -11.35 7.18
C ILE A 57 6.36 -10.50 8.17
N GLN A 58 6.09 -9.19 8.27
CA GLN A 58 6.74 -8.26 9.22
C GLN A 58 8.28 -8.31 9.24
N THR A 59 8.93 -8.45 8.08
CA THR A 59 10.38 -8.34 7.94
C THR A 59 10.79 -7.01 7.29
N PRO A 60 12.06 -6.55 7.45
CA PRO A 60 12.54 -5.35 6.75
C PRO A 60 12.38 -5.44 5.22
N VAL A 61 12.59 -6.63 4.63
CA VAL A 61 12.40 -6.85 3.19
C VAL A 61 10.93 -6.68 2.80
N ALA A 62 10.01 -7.23 3.59
CA ALA A 62 8.58 -7.06 3.37
C ALA A 62 8.14 -5.58 3.52
N LEU A 63 8.75 -4.82 4.43
CA LEU A 63 8.51 -3.38 4.56
C LEU A 63 8.90 -2.62 3.29
N THR A 64 10.06 -2.94 2.70
CA THR A 64 10.52 -2.32 1.45
C THR A 64 9.56 -2.64 0.31
N ALA A 65 9.18 -3.90 0.15
CA ALA A 65 8.20 -4.32 -0.85
C ALA A 65 6.86 -3.59 -0.66
N LEU A 66 6.40 -3.45 0.58
CA LEU A 66 5.16 -2.77 0.92
C LEU A 66 5.24 -1.26 0.66
N ARG A 67 6.38 -0.61 0.88
CA ARG A 67 6.63 0.81 0.54
C ARG A 67 6.68 1.07 -0.96
N ILE A 68 7.19 0.13 -1.74
CA ILE A 68 7.17 0.20 -3.21
C ILE A 68 5.74 -0.03 -3.73
N GLY A 69 5.01 -0.97 -3.13
CA GLY A 69 3.65 -1.33 -3.55
C GLY A 69 2.57 -0.33 -3.13
N ALA A 70 2.69 0.29 -1.95
CA ALA A 70 1.72 1.23 -1.38
C ALA A 70 1.28 2.39 -2.30
N PRO A 71 2.15 3.03 -3.11
CA PRO A 71 1.71 4.08 -4.04
C PRO A 71 1.00 3.54 -5.30
N LEU A 72 1.15 2.26 -5.65
CA LEU A 72 0.57 1.71 -6.88
C LEU A 72 -0.96 1.83 -6.94
N PRO A 73 -1.75 1.54 -5.88
CA PRO A 73 -3.19 1.77 -5.88
C PRO A 73 -3.61 3.21 -6.23
N ILE A 74 -2.83 4.22 -5.84
CA ILE A 74 -3.09 5.62 -6.21
C ILE A 74 -2.88 5.79 -7.71
N LEU A 75 -1.72 5.37 -8.22
CA LEU A 75 -1.36 5.50 -9.64
C LEU A 75 -2.35 4.77 -10.54
N LEU A 76 -2.70 3.53 -10.18
CA LEU A 76 -3.67 2.74 -10.90
C LEU A 76 -5.07 3.37 -10.83
N GLY A 77 -5.51 3.81 -9.65
CA GLY A 77 -6.79 4.51 -9.45
C GLY A 77 -6.93 5.74 -10.35
N LEU A 78 -5.91 6.61 -10.35
CA LEU A 78 -5.90 7.81 -11.19
C LEU A 78 -5.84 7.47 -12.69
N ALA A 79 -5.02 6.49 -13.08
CA ALA A 79 -4.94 6.04 -14.48
C ALA A 79 -6.27 5.47 -14.95
N ALA A 80 -6.93 4.66 -14.13
CA ALA A 80 -8.22 4.07 -14.46
C ALA A 80 -9.31 5.11 -14.65
N VAL A 81 -9.36 6.13 -13.78
CA VAL A 81 -10.27 7.28 -13.93
C VAL A 81 -10.00 8.01 -15.24
N ALA A 82 -8.73 8.29 -15.55
CA ALA A 82 -8.35 8.98 -16.78
C ALA A 82 -8.69 8.19 -18.06
N ILE A 83 -8.64 6.86 -18.02
CA ILE A 83 -8.98 5.98 -19.16
C ILE A 83 -10.50 5.86 -19.33
N ALA A 84 -11.24 5.70 -18.22
CA ALA A 84 -12.64 5.29 -18.28
C ALA A 84 -13.59 6.40 -18.74
N SER A 85 -13.36 7.69 -18.42
CA SER A 85 -14.20 8.82 -18.87
C SER A 85 -13.64 10.19 -18.46
N PRO A 86 -14.10 11.31 -19.07
CA PRO A 86 -13.80 12.67 -18.63
C PRO A 86 -14.54 13.09 -17.34
N THR A 87 -15.38 12.24 -16.77
CA THR A 87 -16.16 12.51 -15.57
C THR A 87 -15.39 12.16 -14.29
N LEU A 88 -15.74 12.81 -13.18
CA LEU A 88 -15.16 12.54 -11.87
C LEU A 88 -15.38 11.07 -11.42
N PRO A 89 -14.50 10.54 -10.53
CA PRO A 89 -14.68 9.22 -9.94
C PRO A 89 -16.04 9.05 -9.25
N SER A 90 -16.51 7.80 -9.18
CA SER A 90 -17.66 7.44 -8.33
C SER A 90 -17.37 7.75 -6.85
N PRO A 91 -18.38 7.87 -5.97
CA PRO A 91 -18.16 8.02 -4.53
C PRO A 91 -17.28 6.92 -3.93
N LEU A 92 -17.40 5.68 -4.43
CA LEU A 92 -16.54 4.56 -4.04
C LEU A 92 -15.10 4.75 -4.54
N GLY A 93 -14.92 5.19 -5.79
CA GLY A 93 -13.61 5.51 -6.34
C GLY A 93 -12.88 6.60 -5.54
N TRP A 94 -13.60 7.64 -5.10
CA TRP A 94 -13.05 8.65 -4.19
C TRP A 94 -12.65 8.07 -2.83
N ALA A 95 -13.50 7.22 -2.24
CA ALA A 95 -13.16 6.51 -1.01
C ALA A 95 -11.93 5.62 -1.19
N GLY A 96 -11.78 4.98 -2.35
CA GLY A 96 -10.61 4.17 -2.71
C GLY A 96 -9.33 4.99 -2.83
N LEU A 97 -9.37 6.13 -3.49
CA LEU A 97 -8.23 7.05 -3.57
C LEU A 97 -7.83 7.60 -2.19
N ALA A 98 -8.82 7.96 -1.36
CA ALA A 98 -8.57 8.39 0.02
C ALA A 98 -7.95 7.27 0.86
N THR A 99 -8.46 6.03 0.73
CA THR A 99 -7.93 4.84 1.41
C THR A 99 -6.50 4.54 0.97
N ALA A 100 -6.21 4.59 -0.33
CA ALA A 100 -4.87 4.42 -0.88
C ALA A 100 -3.90 5.50 -0.38
N THR A 101 -4.35 6.75 -0.31
CA THR A 101 -3.55 7.88 0.21
C THR A 101 -3.24 7.69 1.70
N LEU A 102 -4.24 7.36 2.51
CA LEU A 102 -4.05 7.08 3.93
C LEU A 102 -3.11 5.90 4.14
N LEU A 103 -3.24 4.86 3.32
CA LEU A 103 -2.35 3.71 3.34
C LEU A 103 -0.89 4.12 3.10
N VAL A 104 -0.61 4.93 2.07
CA VAL A 104 0.74 5.46 1.83
C VAL A 104 1.26 6.19 3.06
N VAL A 105 0.47 7.10 3.64
CA VAL A 105 0.89 7.83 4.85
C VAL A 105 1.29 6.86 5.97
N LEU A 106 0.45 5.87 6.27
CA LEU A 106 0.70 4.91 7.35
C LEU A 106 1.95 4.05 7.11
N VAL A 107 2.17 3.60 5.88
CA VAL A 107 3.31 2.75 5.49
C VAL A 107 4.65 3.47 5.65
N PHE A 108 4.65 4.79 5.53
CA PHE A 108 5.82 5.65 5.72
C PHE A 108 5.97 6.19 7.15
N THR A 109 5.08 5.83 8.09
CA THR A 109 5.25 6.19 9.51
C THR A 109 6.42 5.45 10.16
N ALA A 110 7.01 6.10 11.16
CA ALA A 110 8.06 5.51 11.98
C ALA A 110 7.56 4.29 12.77
N GLU A 111 6.33 4.33 13.29
CA GLU A 111 5.76 3.23 14.09
C GLU A 111 5.64 1.93 13.29
N LEU A 112 5.14 2.00 12.05
CA LEU A 112 5.02 0.84 11.19
C LEU A 112 6.41 0.32 10.78
N GLY A 113 7.35 1.22 10.48
CA GLY A 113 8.72 0.86 10.18
C GLY A 113 9.43 0.14 11.32
N ASP A 114 9.35 0.69 12.54
CA ASP A 114 9.96 0.11 13.74
C ASP A 114 9.40 -1.32 14.01
N GLY A 115 8.10 -1.52 13.80
CA GLY A 115 7.47 -2.84 13.95
C GLY A 115 8.03 -3.90 13.00
N PHE A 116 8.25 -3.56 11.73
CA PHE A 116 8.81 -4.48 10.74
C PHE A 116 10.32 -4.70 10.91
N VAL A 117 11.06 -3.69 11.38
CA VAL A 117 12.49 -3.85 11.72
C VAL A 117 12.65 -4.80 12.90
N ASN A 118 11.84 -4.60 13.94
CA ASN A 118 11.86 -5.43 15.13
C ASN A 118 11.23 -6.81 14.94
N GLY A 119 10.45 -7.05 13.89
CA GLY A 119 9.83 -8.36 13.62
C GLY A 119 10.84 -9.50 13.37
N SER A 120 12.11 -9.16 13.12
CA SER A 120 13.22 -10.11 12.93
C SER A 120 14.12 -10.30 14.16
N SER A 121 13.74 -9.76 15.32
CA SER A 121 14.56 -9.85 16.54
C SER A 121 14.45 -11.22 17.22
N TYR A 122 15.51 -11.65 17.88
CA TYR A 122 15.56 -12.94 18.59
C TYR A 122 15.44 -12.75 20.10
N GLY A 123 14.58 -13.53 20.76
CA GLY A 123 14.42 -13.50 22.21
C GLY A 123 14.17 -12.07 22.73
N ASP A 124 15.06 -11.60 23.60
CA ASP A 124 14.99 -10.26 24.21
C ASP A 124 15.71 -9.17 23.38
N GLU A 125 16.28 -9.49 22.23
CA GLU A 125 16.87 -8.51 21.32
C GLU A 125 15.79 -7.53 20.83
N ARG A 126 16.15 -6.24 20.75
CA ARG A 126 15.33 -5.21 20.11
C ARG A 126 16.10 -4.55 18.98
N ARG A 127 15.59 -4.70 17.75
CA ARG A 127 16.15 -4.05 16.56
C ARG A 127 15.45 -2.72 16.32
N MET A 128 16.24 -1.66 16.24
CA MET A 128 15.76 -0.30 16.00
C MET A 128 16.05 0.12 14.56
N ALA A 129 15.13 0.87 13.95
CA ALA A 129 15.40 1.49 12.67
C ALA A 129 16.53 2.54 12.82
N LEU A 130 17.49 2.54 11.91
CA LEU A 130 18.50 3.60 11.82
C LEU A 130 17.80 4.91 11.41
N ARG A 131 18.04 5.97 12.18
CA ARG A 131 17.54 7.32 11.88
C ARG A 131 18.73 8.25 11.71
N PRO A 132 18.77 9.05 10.63
CA PRO A 132 19.76 10.12 10.55
C PRO A 132 19.56 11.06 11.74
N SER A 133 20.64 11.49 12.37
CA SER A 133 20.56 12.43 13.49
C SER A 133 19.97 13.74 13.00
N ALA A 134 19.30 14.48 13.89
CA ALA A 134 18.79 15.82 13.57
C ALA A 134 19.91 16.72 13.03
N ALA A 135 21.14 16.57 13.53
CA ALA A 135 22.32 17.27 13.05
C ALA A 135 22.65 16.96 11.58
N VAL A 136 22.43 15.74 11.10
CA VAL A 136 22.60 15.38 9.68
C VAL A 136 21.47 15.95 8.81
N LEU A 137 20.23 15.98 9.32
CA LEU A 137 19.07 16.46 8.57
C LEU A 137 18.96 17.99 8.51
N PHE A 138 19.33 18.69 9.58
CA PHE A 138 19.10 20.12 9.76
C PHE A 138 20.40 20.94 9.88
N GLY A 139 21.57 20.27 9.88
CA GLY A 139 22.87 20.89 10.14
C GLY A 139 23.22 20.93 11.63
N ALA A 140 24.50 21.18 11.95
CA ALA A 140 24.90 21.47 13.32
C ALA A 140 24.28 22.82 13.72
N VAL A 141 23.37 22.77 14.70
CA VAL A 141 22.85 23.98 15.37
C VAL A 141 23.95 24.60 16.20
#